data_AF-A0A495EVK9-F1
#
_entry.id   AF-A0A495EVK9-F1
#
_cell.length_a   1.000
_cell.length_b   1.000
_cell.length_c   1.000
_cell.angle_alpha   90.00
_cell.angle_beta   90.00
_cell.angle_gamma   90.00
#
_symmetry.space_group_name_H-M   'P 1'
#
loop_
_entity.id
_entity.type
_entity.pdbx_description
1 polymer ?
#
loop_
_entity_poly.entity_id
_entity_poly.type
_entity_poly.pdbx_seq_one_letter_code
_entity_poly.pdbx_strand_id
1 'polypeptide(L)'
;MPFQFYLPPMVLLGPAVAALVVYAVLRWVIWAPGTGTSPQTVSEHGLWVGVIGWLASSLQGATTLGIIPASPSAGGALVSAETIAPALAWPVLGCLTVHALGQISYPGPRRMRRQAVLSVRHIGDFLPRRLAVTTAAIFVTAAVAITRTATLPGFPAVAPATVSDGTDGHYVGGGDGRIPGSEVACWIGSALLVLAAGTWLVLRLIARRRQLESLDAADNAVLRTIAMNRLLRTVSTVAAGLTAIAGNFAARPDPAQGPAAWMNPAGLACTVVLLVMWWWRPPRLASAEPGRRNRRGAVAATGRQHPGARLVASLGALLGLAATVPLVAGVFLSQALIAADGSGIAGFLALAAVSVLFVITAGELLLQRNYGSSEAPRGWPRQPVSPARLTTAVLALLVFVAVLGVTAAGQARLAEGPGWVPAGLFTAGTCVASLPALLTARFRRGVRGAPGGLDAALRAITVHRVVRTLTATVTAQAAVLLLTRSNAWAAVLGRDAFGGTDPAATFWGPAIAAGTVLGVAAAVIAVIPVGIAVRRPPAPLPRQEVAA
;
A
#
# COMPACT_ATOMS: atom_id res chain seq x y z
N MET A 1 38.16 -8.56 -22.40
CA MET A 1 38.13 -8.85 -20.95
C MET A 1 36.77 -9.40 -20.60
N PRO A 2 36.65 -10.53 -19.88
CA PRO A 2 35.34 -11.03 -19.45
C PRO A 2 34.75 -10.06 -18.42
N PHE A 3 33.61 -9.45 -18.75
CA PHE A 3 32.82 -8.68 -17.80
C PHE A 3 32.27 -9.64 -16.75
N GLN A 4 32.89 -9.67 -15.56
CA GLN A 4 32.29 -10.32 -14.40
C GLN A 4 31.09 -9.48 -13.98
N PHE A 5 29.88 -9.91 -14.36
CA PHE A 5 28.63 -9.37 -13.85
C PHE A 5 28.49 -9.73 -12.36
N TYR A 6 29.05 -8.91 -11.49
CA TYR A 6 28.83 -9.01 -10.05
C TYR A 6 27.51 -8.33 -9.71
N LEU A 7 26.39 -9.04 -9.90
CA LEU A 7 25.08 -8.61 -9.38
C LEU A 7 25.12 -8.78 -7.87
N PRO A 8 25.14 -7.71 -7.05
CA PRO A 8 25.22 -7.86 -5.61
C PRO A 8 23.96 -8.62 -5.13
N PRO A 9 24.10 -9.78 -4.47
CA PRO A 9 22.96 -10.61 -4.07
C PRO A 9 21.94 -9.85 -3.20
N MET A 10 22.38 -8.80 -2.50
CA MET A 10 21.54 -7.92 -1.68
C MET A 10 20.48 -7.14 -2.48
N VAL A 11 20.77 -6.76 -3.74
CA VAL A 11 19.87 -5.95 -4.58
C VAL A 11 18.61 -6.72 -5.00
N LEU A 12 18.71 -8.04 -5.14
CA LEU A 12 17.58 -8.93 -5.45
C LEU A 12 16.90 -9.50 -4.19
N LEU A 13 17.58 -9.45 -3.05
CA LEU A 13 17.10 -10.03 -1.79
C LEU A 13 15.99 -9.18 -1.16
N GLY A 14 16.11 -7.85 -1.19
CA GLY A 14 15.04 -6.94 -0.76
C GLY A 14 13.71 -7.22 -1.49
N PRO A 15 13.72 -7.27 -2.84
CA PRO A 15 12.59 -7.69 -3.65
C PRO A 15 11.98 -9.05 -3.28
N ALA A 16 12.83 -10.05 -3.08
CA ALA A 16 12.39 -11.39 -2.71
C ALA A 16 11.75 -11.41 -1.32
N VAL A 17 12.34 -10.72 -0.34
CA VAL A 17 11.80 -10.59 1.02
C VAL A 17 10.47 -9.85 1.00
N ALA A 18 10.36 -8.74 0.28
CA ALA A 18 9.10 -8.01 0.14
C ALA A 18 8.01 -8.88 -0.52
N ALA A 19 8.34 -9.63 -1.57
CA ALA A 19 7.42 -10.59 -2.19
C ALA A 19 7.01 -11.73 -1.24
N LEU A 20 7.93 -12.21 -0.41
CA LEU A 20 7.70 -13.26 0.59
C LEU A 20 6.82 -12.76 1.74
N VAL A 21 7.03 -11.52 2.20
CA VAL A 21 6.17 -10.85 3.18
C VAL A 21 4.78 -10.62 2.62
N VAL A 22 4.69 -10.10 1.39
CA VAL A 22 3.42 -9.95 0.67
C VAL A 22 2.68 -11.27 0.58
N TYR A 23 3.37 -12.35 0.21
CA TYR A 23 2.81 -13.68 0.13
C TYR A 23 2.38 -14.20 1.51
N ALA A 24 3.17 -13.98 2.56
CA ALA A 24 2.84 -14.34 3.93
C ALA A 24 1.62 -13.57 4.44
N VAL A 25 1.50 -12.27 4.14
CA VAL A 25 0.34 -11.44 4.48
C VAL A 25 -0.91 -11.92 3.74
N LEU A 26 -0.82 -12.16 2.44
CA LEU A 26 -1.93 -12.74 1.66
C LEU A 26 -2.36 -14.08 2.27
N ARG A 27 -1.41 -14.96 2.53
CA ARG A 27 -1.69 -16.28 3.11
C ARG A 27 -2.31 -16.17 4.50
N TRP A 28 -1.79 -15.28 5.35
CA TRP A 28 -2.30 -15.07 6.71
C TRP A 28 -3.71 -14.48 6.74
N VAL A 29 -3.99 -13.47 5.91
CA VAL A 29 -5.29 -12.79 5.89
C VAL A 29 -6.37 -13.67 5.25
N ILE A 30 -6.03 -14.45 4.21
CA ILE A 30 -7.01 -15.20 3.42
C ILE A 30 -7.22 -16.63 3.94
N TRP A 31 -6.20 -17.26 4.55
CA TRP A 31 -6.31 -18.61 5.11
C TRP A 31 -6.64 -18.58 6.59
N ALA A 32 -7.79 -18.02 6.96
CA ALA A 32 -8.34 -18.28 8.29
C ALA A 32 -8.63 -19.80 8.42
N PRO A 33 -7.95 -20.53 9.33
CA PRO A 33 -8.10 -21.97 9.47
C PRO A 33 -9.57 -22.34 9.67
N GLY A 34 -10.11 -23.22 8.82
CA GLY A 34 -11.46 -23.76 8.96
C GLY A 34 -12.57 -23.01 8.20
N THR A 35 -12.28 -21.92 7.50
CA THR A 35 -13.25 -21.26 6.61
C THR A 35 -13.04 -21.76 5.18
N GLY A 36 -13.98 -22.56 4.65
CA GLY A 36 -13.90 -23.06 3.27
C GLY A 36 -13.81 -21.95 2.23
N THR A 37 -13.49 -22.29 0.99
CA THR A 37 -13.47 -21.34 -0.14
C THR A 37 -14.86 -20.81 -0.43
N SER A 38 -15.12 -19.57 -0.03
CA SER A 38 -16.36 -18.87 -0.32
C SER A 38 -16.12 -17.83 -1.43
N PRO A 39 -17.15 -17.43 -2.19
CA PRO A 39 -17.04 -16.33 -3.15
C PRO A 39 -16.48 -15.05 -2.52
N GLN A 40 -16.81 -14.80 -1.24
CA GLN A 40 -16.31 -13.66 -0.49
C GLN A 40 -14.80 -13.73 -0.29
N THR A 41 -14.27 -14.85 0.20
CA THR A 41 -12.81 -15.00 0.42
C THR A 41 -12.03 -14.93 -0.89
N VAL A 42 -12.60 -15.45 -1.99
CA VAL A 42 -12.01 -15.32 -3.34
C VAL A 42 -12.00 -13.87 -3.81
N SER A 43 -13.06 -13.10 -3.54
CA SER A 43 -13.12 -11.67 -3.87
C SER A 43 -12.16 -10.82 -3.03
N GLU A 44 -12.03 -11.12 -1.73
CA GLU A 44 -11.08 -10.49 -0.81
C GLU A 44 -9.64 -10.80 -1.23
N HIS A 45 -9.36 -12.04 -1.64
CA HIS A 45 -8.07 -12.41 -2.22
C HIS A 45 -7.75 -11.61 -3.47
N GLY A 46 -8.70 -11.59 -4.42
CA GLY A 46 -8.58 -10.78 -5.62
C GLY A 46 -8.32 -9.32 -5.30
N LEU A 47 -9.00 -8.76 -4.30
CA LEU A 47 -8.84 -7.39 -3.79
C LEU A 47 -7.41 -7.14 -3.29
N TRP A 48 -6.89 -7.97 -2.39
CA TRP A 48 -5.57 -7.79 -1.82
C TRP A 48 -4.44 -7.95 -2.85
N VAL A 49 -4.56 -8.92 -3.76
CA VAL A 49 -3.61 -9.09 -4.87
C VAL A 49 -3.45 -7.82 -5.69
N GLY A 50 -4.53 -7.07 -5.96
CA GLY A 50 -4.40 -5.82 -6.71
C GLY A 50 -3.91 -4.64 -5.89
N VAL A 51 -4.27 -4.55 -4.61
CA VAL A 51 -3.73 -3.50 -3.73
C VAL A 51 -2.22 -3.66 -3.63
N ILE A 52 -1.76 -4.88 -3.37
CA ILE A 52 -0.34 -5.21 -3.32
C ILE A 52 0.31 -5.00 -4.69
N GLY A 53 -0.32 -5.46 -5.78
CA GLY A 53 0.22 -5.30 -7.13
C GLY A 53 0.39 -3.82 -7.51
N TRP A 54 -0.51 -2.96 -7.05
CA TRP A 54 -0.42 -1.51 -7.20
C TRP A 54 0.70 -0.90 -6.34
N LEU A 55 0.81 -1.28 -5.06
CA LEU A 55 1.91 -0.83 -4.19
C LEU A 55 3.28 -1.25 -4.71
N ALA A 56 3.40 -2.51 -5.16
CA ALA A 56 4.61 -3.06 -5.75
C ALA A 56 4.96 -2.40 -7.08
N SER A 57 4.06 -1.63 -7.68
CA SER A 57 4.25 -0.96 -8.97
C SER A 57 4.72 0.50 -8.86
N SER A 58 5.04 0.97 -7.65
CA SER A 58 5.47 2.34 -7.40
C SER A 58 6.80 2.66 -8.07
N LEU A 59 6.78 3.61 -9.02
CA LEU A 59 7.95 4.11 -9.76
C LEU A 59 8.63 5.32 -9.09
N GLN A 60 8.28 5.66 -7.84
CA GLN A 60 8.82 6.85 -7.16
C GLN A 60 10.35 6.86 -7.10
N GLY A 61 10.96 5.71 -6.82
CA GLY A 61 12.42 5.57 -6.77
C GLY A 61 13.13 5.69 -8.12
N ALA A 62 12.41 5.77 -9.24
CA ALA A 62 12.98 5.97 -10.57
C ALA A 62 12.68 7.36 -11.15
N THR A 63 12.08 8.28 -10.37
CA THR A 63 11.68 9.61 -10.84
C THR A 63 12.86 10.50 -11.25
N THR A 64 14.03 10.28 -10.66
CA THR A 64 15.29 10.99 -10.95
C THR A 64 16.23 10.19 -11.85
N LEU A 65 15.73 9.17 -12.54
CA LEU A 65 16.54 8.32 -13.41
C LEU A 65 17.27 9.15 -14.48
N GLY A 66 18.58 8.93 -14.59
CA GLY A 66 19.45 9.62 -15.53
C GLY A 66 19.80 11.06 -15.16
N ILE A 67 19.36 11.55 -14.00
CA ILE A 67 19.66 12.90 -13.50
C ILE A 67 20.94 12.84 -12.63
N ILE A 68 21.88 13.73 -12.92
CA ILE A 68 23.11 13.93 -12.15
C ILE A 68 22.87 15.12 -11.21
N PRO A 69 22.73 14.91 -9.90
CA PRO A 69 22.44 15.99 -8.97
C PRO A 69 23.60 17.00 -8.91
N ALA A 70 23.28 18.30 -8.91
CA ALA A 70 24.29 19.36 -8.78
C ALA A 70 24.96 19.39 -7.40
N SER A 71 24.26 18.90 -6.38
CA SER A 71 24.77 18.77 -5.01
C SER A 71 24.92 17.28 -4.67
N PRO A 72 26.14 16.79 -4.38
CA PRO A 72 26.37 15.39 -4.01
C PRO A 72 25.59 14.94 -2.76
N SER A 73 25.22 15.90 -1.91
CA SER A 73 24.41 15.70 -0.69
C SER A 73 22.92 15.53 -0.95
N ALA A 74 22.41 15.83 -2.16
CA ALA A 74 20.98 15.79 -2.48
C ALA A 74 20.44 14.39 -2.81
N GLY A 75 21.29 13.36 -2.73
CA GLY A 75 20.91 11.96 -2.91
C GLY A 75 21.75 11.23 -3.97
N GLY A 76 21.64 9.90 -4.00
CA GLY A 76 22.36 9.06 -4.96
C GLY A 76 21.90 9.28 -6.41
N ALA A 77 22.84 9.56 -7.31
CA ALA A 77 22.57 9.70 -8.73
C ALA A 77 22.16 8.34 -9.35
N LEU A 78 20.98 8.30 -9.98
CA LEU A 78 20.48 7.10 -10.69
C LEU A 78 21.01 7.06 -12.12
N VAL A 79 22.33 6.98 -12.25
CA VAL A 79 23.04 7.14 -13.53
C VAL A 79 23.86 5.91 -13.92
N SER A 80 24.06 4.97 -12.99
CA SER A 80 24.80 3.74 -13.23
C SER A 80 23.85 2.55 -13.40
N ALA A 81 24.30 1.49 -14.08
CA ALA A 81 23.52 0.26 -14.24
C ALA A 81 23.09 -0.34 -12.88
N GLU A 82 23.96 -0.28 -11.88
CA GLU A 82 23.73 -0.80 -10.52
C GLU A 82 22.60 -0.08 -9.78
N THR A 83 22.39 1.21 -10.08
CA THR A 83 21.36 2.03 -9.45
C THR A 83 20.07 2.07 -10.28
N ILE A 84 20.19 2.13 -11.61
CA ILE A 84 19.07 2.17 -12.55
C ILE A 84 18.31 0.84 -12.61
N ALA A 85 19.03 -0.28 -12.73
CA ALA A 85 18.41 -1.59 -12.91
C ALA A 85 17.43 -1.93 -11.77
N PRO A 86 17.77 -1.85 -10.47
CA PRO A 86 16.80 -2.14 -9.41
C PRO A 86 15.66 -1.12 -9.33
N ALA A 87 15.92 0.16 -9.60
CA ALA A 87 14.90 1.21 -9.57
C ALA A 87 13.77 0.97 -10.59
N LEU A 88 14.10 0.38 -11.76
CA LEU A 88 13.12 0.02 -12.80
C LEU A 88 12.62 -1.42 -12.70
N ALA A 89 13.50 -2.37 -12.40
CA ALA A 89 13.16 -3.78 -12.36
C ALA A 89 12.15 -4.07 -11.24
N TRP A 90 12.30 -3.43 -10.08
CA TRP A 90 11.42 -3.68 -8.94
C TRP A 90 9.95 -3.35 -9.24
N PRO A 91 9.59 -2.14 -9.72
CA PRO A 91 8.19 -1.81 -9.97
C PRO A 91 7.55 -2.67 -11.06
N VAL A 92 8.32 -3.00 -12.11
CA VAL A 92 7.85 -3.82 -13.23
C VAL A 92 7.70 -5.28 -12.82
N LEU A 93 8.76 -5.91 -12.32
CA LEU A 93 8.75 -7.32 -11.95
C LEU A 93 7.90 -7.58 -10.72
N GLY A 94 7.90 -6.67 -9.74
CA GLY A 94 7.08 -6.74 -8.54
C GLY A 94 5.59 -6.76 -8.88
N CYS A 95 5.13 -5.84 -9.72
CA CYS A 95 3.75 -5.81 -10.20
C CYS A 95 3.36 -7.12 -10.89
N LEU A 96 4.16 -7.58 -11.86
CA LEU A 96 3.91 -8.81 -12.62
C LEU A 96 3.91 -10.06 -11.73
N THR A 97 4.88 -10.15 -10.83
CA THR A 97 5.05 -11.30 -9.92
C THR A 97 3.87 -11.39 -8.95
N VAL A 98 3.44 -10.26 -8.37
CA VAL A 98 2.27 -10.25 -7.47
C VAL A 98 1.01 -10.71 -8.20
N HIS A 99 0.77 -10.22 -9.42
CA HIS A 99 -0.38 -10.66 -10.20
C HIS A 99 -0.31 -12.13 -10.60
N ALA A 100 0.88 -12.64 -10.95
CA ALA A 100 1.10 -14.05 -11.25
C ALA A 100 0.90 -14.94 -10.00
N LEU A 101 1.55 -14.61 -8.88
CA LEU A 101 1.39 -15.30 -7.61
C LEU A 101 -0.05 -15.26 -7.14
N GLY A 102 -0.75 -14.13 -7.32
CA GLY A 102 -2.17 -14.00 -7.02
C GLY A 102 -3.05 -15.01 -7.77
N GLN A 103 -2.68 -15.38 -9.00
CA GLN A 103 -3.39 -16.44 -9.75
C GLN A 103 -3.06 -17.85 -9.25
N ILE A 104 -1.82 -18.08 -8.80
CA ILE A 104 -1.35 -19.39 -8.31
C ILE A 104 -1.86 -19.67 -6.90
N SER A 105 -1.99 -18.62 -6.08
CA SER A 105 -2.33 -18.69 -4.65
C SER A 105 -3.83 -18.70 -4.34
N TYR A 106 -4.72 -18.76 -5.35
CA TYR A 106 -6.15 -18.84 -5.10
C TYR A 106 -6.46 -20.04 -4.17
N PRO A 107 -7.26 -19.83 -3.11
CA PRO A 107 -7.58 -20.89 -2.18
C PRO A 107 -8.46 -21.92 -2.90
N GLY A 108 -8.12 -23.21 -2.77
CA GLY A 108 -8.85 -24.30 -3.41
C GLY A 108 -8.67 -25.62 -2.66
N PRO A 109 -9.69 -26.10 -1.91
CA PRO A 109 -9.67 -27.49 -1.43
C PRO A 109 -9.70 -28.41 -2.66
N ARG A 110 -8.75 -29.34 -2.72
CA ARG A 110 -8.74 -30.39 -3.74
C ARG A 110 -9.91 -31.33 -3.45
N ARG A 111 -11.02 -31.27 -4.20
CA ARG A 111 -11.99 -32.36 -4.15
C ARG A 111 -11.35 -33.63 -4.70
N MET A 112 -11.76 -34.77 -4.14
CA MET A 112 -11.28 -36.10 -4.53
C MET A 112 -11.60 -36.46 -5.99
N ARG A 113 -12.65 -35.86 -6.59
CA ARG A 113 -13.05 -36.08 -7.99
C ARG A 113 -12.80 -34.84 -8.85
N ARG A 114 -12.02 -35.03 -9.92
CA ARG A 114 -11.61 -34.00 -10.89
C ARG A 114 -12.67 -33.88 -11.99
N GLN A 115 -13.38 -32.75 -12.06
CA GLN A 115 -14.16 -32.40 -13.25
C GLN A 115 -13.24 -31.71 -14.25
N ALA A 116 -12.93 -32.36 -15.38
CA ALA A 116 -12.16 -31.78 -16.46
C ALA A 116 -13.10 -31.13 -17.47
N VAL A 117 -13.22 -29.81 -17.45
CA VAL A 117 -13.86 -29.05 -18.53
C VAL A 117 -12.80 -28.79 -19.60
N LEU A 118 -12.92 -29.48 -20.75
CA LEU A 118 -11.95 -29.46 -21.86
C LEU A 118 -12.12 -28.28 -22.83
N SER A 119 -12.91 -27.25 -22.49
CA SER A 119 -13.05 -26.07 -23.36
C SER A 119 -11.70 -25.37 -23.53
N VAL A 120 -11.21 -25.26 -24.77
CA VAL A 120 -10.10 -24.37 -25.12
C VAL A 120 -10.51 -22.93 -24.80
N ARG A 121 -9.66 -22.22 -24.05
CA ARG A 121 -9.95 -20.88 -23.53
C ARG A 121 -8.94 -19.89 -24.06
N HIS A 122 -9.40 -18.90 -24.82
CA HIS A 122 -8.54 -17.87 -25.37
C HIS A 122 -8.52 -16.64 -24.45
N ILE A 123 -7.47 -15.83 -24.54
CA ILE A 123 -7.37 -14.58 -23.76
C ILE A 123 -8.52 -13.63 -24.14
N GLY A 124 -8.85 -13.57 -25.44
CA GLY A 124 -9.88 -12.69 -25.98
C GLY A 124 -11.28 -12.92 -25.41
N ASP A 125 -11.57 -14.11 -24.88
CA ASP A 125 -12.88 -14.46 -24.31
C ASP A 125 -13.16 -13.73 -22.99
N PHE A 126 -12.10 -13.37 -22.26
CA PHE A 126 -12.19 -12.72 -20.94
C PHE A 126 -11.64 -11.29 -20.94
N LEU A 127 -11.08 -10.84 -22.06
CA LEU A 127 -10.39 -9.55 -22.15
C LEU A 127 -11.40 -8.41 -22.35
N PRO A 128 -11.45 -7.40 -21.45
CA PRO A 128 -12.28 -6.22 -21.67
C PRO A 128 -11.73 -5.39 -22.84
N ARG A 129 -12.27 -5.58 -24.05
CA ARG A 129 -11.76 -5.01 -25.32
C ARG A 129 -11.43 -3.52 -25.25
N ARG A 130 -12.34 -2.70 -24.70
CA ARG A 130 -12.13 -1.25 -24.56
C ARG A 130 -10.90 -0.94 -23.70
N LEU A 131 -10.76 -1.63 -22.56
CA LEU A 131 -9.62 -1.43 -21.67
C LEU A 131 -8.32 -1.92 -22.33
N ALA A 132 -8.35 -3.06 -23.03
CA ALA A 132 -7.18 -3.57 -23.74
C ALA A 132 -6.68 -2.61 -24.84
N VAL A 133 -7.59 -1.99 -25.60
CA VAL A 133 -7.24 -0.97 -26.59
C VAL A 133 -6.66 0.27 -25.91
N THR A 134 -7.27 0.75 -24.82
CA THR A 134 -6.70 1.90 -24.08
C THR A 134 -5.33 1.59 -23.50
N THR A 135 -5.13 0.39 -22.95
CA THR A 135 -3.82 -0.05 -22.45
C THR A 135 -2.81 -0.09 -23.60
N ALA A 136 -3.16 -0.68 -24.75
CA ALA A 136 -2.28 -0.70 -25.92
C ALA A 136 -1.90 0.72 -26.37
N ALA A 137 -2.87 1.65 -26.43
CA ALA A 137 -2.60 3.05 -26.78
C ALA A 137 -1.62 3.72 -25.79
N ILE A 138 -1.75 3.45 -24.49
CA ILE A 138 -0.82 3.96 -23.46
C ILE A 138 0.59 3.38 -23.66
N PHE A 139 0.73 2.09 -23.95
CA PHE A 139 2.03 1.47 -24.23
C PHE A 139 2.68 2.05 -25.50
N VAL A 140 1.91 2.26 -26.57
CA VAL A 140 2.41 2.88 -27.80
C VAL A 140 2.85 4.32 -27.54
N THR A 141 2.04 5.10 -26.81
CA THR A 141 2.37 6.48 -26.44
C THR A 141 3.63 6.53 -25.59
N ALA A 142 3.79 5.60 -24.64
CA ALA A 142 4.99 5.46 -23.82
C ALA A 142 6.23 5.18 -24.68
N ALA A 143 6.13 4.24 -25.63
CA ALA A 143 7.23 3.92 -26.53
C ALA A 143 7.64 5.13 -27.40
N VAL A 144 6.68 5.90 -27.91
CA VAL A 144 6.95 7.13 -28.67
C VAL A 144 7.64 8.18 -27.80
N ALA A 145 7.21 8.37 -26.56
CA ALA A 145 7.87 9.30 -25.64
C ALA A 145 9.31 8.88 -25.31
N ILE A 146 9.53 7.59 -25.04
CA ILE A 146 10.85 7.03 -24.72
C ILE A 146 11.80 7.11 -25.92
N THR A 147 11.31 6.81 -27.13
CA THR A 147 12.13 6.94 -28.35
C THR A 147 12.52 8.40 -28.61
N ARG A 148 11.64 9.37 -28.33
CA ARG A 148 12.01 10.79 -28.37
C ARG A 148 13.06 11.17 -27.33
N THR A 149 13.06 10.56 -26.14
CA THR A 149 14.13 10.82 -25.17
C THR A 149 15.50 10.36 -25.64
N ALA A 150 15.56 9.40 -26.56
CA ALA A 150 16.83 8.90 -27.08
C ALA A 150 17.64 9.95 -27.86
N THR A 151 16.98 10.98 -28.40
CA THR A 151 17.63 12.05 -29.18
C THR A 151 18.17 13.18 -28.31
N LEU A 152 17.98 13.11 -26.99
CA LEU A 152 18.39 14.19 -26.10
C LEU A 152 19.88 14.05 -25.72
N PRO A 153 20.66 15.15 -25.80
CA PRO A 153 22.05 15.15 -25.35
C PRO A 153 22.14 15.07 -23.81
N GLY A 154 23.26 14.50 -23.35
CA GLY A 154 23.67 14.55 -21.95
C GLY A 154 24.47 15.82 -21.65
N PHE A 155 24.40 16.28 -20.41
CA PHE A 155 25.12 17.46 -19.92
C PHE A 155 25.64 17.21 -18.50
N PRO A 156 26.84 17.69 -18.15
CA PRO A 156 27.35 17.59 -16.79
C PRO A 156 26.51 18.43 -15.83
N ALA A 157 26.47 18.03 -14.56
CA ALA A 157 25.88 18.89 -13.54
C ALA A 157 26.77 20.11 -13.29
N VAL A 158 26.15 21.26 -13.06
CA VAL A 158 26.84 22.51 -12.76
C VAL A 158 26.52 22.89 -11.32
N ALA A 159 27.56 23.01 -10.49
CA ALA A 159 27.39 23.37 -9.10
C ALA A 159 26.62 24.69 -8.96
N PRO A 160 25.70 24.81 -7.97
CA PRO A 160 24.96 26.04 -7.76
C PRO A 160 25.93 27.20 -7.48
N ALA A 161 25.84 28.27 -8.26
CA ALA A 161 26.65 29.47 -8.10
C ALA A 161 25.77 30.71 -8.17
N THR A 162 26.05 31.72 -7.34
CA THR A 162 25.40 33.02 -7.47
C THR A 162 25.97 33.75 -8.69
N VAL A 163 25.14 33.91 -9.72
CA VAL A 163 25.49 34.63 -10.95
C VAL A 163 24.88 36.02 -10.89
N SER A 164 25.68 37.04 -11.20
CA SER A 164 25.21 38.43 -11.31
C SER A 164 24.57 38.64 -12.69
N ASP A 165 23.36 39.20 -12.72
CA ASP A 165 22.60 39.50 -13.94
C ASP A 165 22.87 40.93 -14.47
N GLY A 166 24.01 41.53 -14.07
CA GLY A 166 24.46 42.86 -14.51
C GLY A 166 23.63 44.06 -14.02
N THR A 167 22.45 43.83 -13.46
CA THR A 167 21.45 44.85 -13.09
C THR A 167 21.13 44.76 -11.59
N ASP A 168 22.16 44.65 -10.75
CA ASP A 168 22.10 44.40 -9.28
C ASP A 168 21.39 43.09 -8.83
N GLY A 169 20.72 42.39 -9.74
CA GLY A 169 20.13 41.08 -9.52
C GLY A 169 21.19 39.98 -9.43
N HIS A 170 21.06 39.12 -8.43
CA HIS A 170 21.78 37.85 -8.37
C HIS A 170 20.76 36.73 -8.49
N TYR A 171 21.04 35.73 -9.33
CA TYR A 171 20.27 34.50 -9.37
C TYR A 171 21.19 33.31 -9.07
N VAL A 172 20.60 32.22 -8.60
CA VAL A 172 21.33 30.96 -8.44
C VAL A 172 21.39 30.30 -9.81
N GLY A 173 22.54 30.39 -10.46
CA GLY A 173 22.88 29.66 -11.68
C GLY A 173 23.37 28.25 -11.37
N GLY A 174 23.46 27.43 -12.41
CA GLY A 174 23.77 26.00 -12.28
C GLY A 174 22.52 25.14 -12.11
N GLY A 175 22.73 23.83 -12.01
CA GLY A 175 21.62 22.88 -11.97
C GLY A 175 22.06 21.44 -12.21
N ASP A 176 21.09 20.55 -12.03
CA ASP A 176 21.28 19.12 -12.25
C ASP A 176 21.67 18.85 -13.71
N GLY A 177 22.65 17.97 -13.89
CA GLY A 177 23.01 17.42 -15.19
C GLY A 177 22.14 16.22 -15.55
N ARG A 178 22.45 15.60 -16.69
CA ARG A 178 21.85 14.33 -17.10
C ARG A 178 22.77 13.51 -17.99
N ILE A 179 22.64 12.18 -17.91
CA ILE A 179 23.33 11.28 -18.84
C ILE A 179 22.74 11.37 -20.25
N PRO A 180 23.39 10.82 -21.29
CA PRO A 180 22.83 10.81 -22.64
C PRO A 180 21.44 10.15 -22.71
N GLY A 181 20.53 10.77 -23.47
CA GLY A 181 19.15 10.30 -23.57
C GLY A 181 19.01 8.91 -24.18
N SER A 182 19.94 8.48 -25.02
CA SER A 182 19.99 7.13 -25.59
C SER A 182 20.15 6.04 -24.51
N GLU A 183 20.96 6.29 -23.49
CA GLU A 183 21.17 5.36 -22.37
C GLU A 183 19.89 5.23 -21.54
N VAL A 184 19.29 6.36 -21.17
CA VAL A 184 18.01 6.40 -20.44
C VAL A 184 16.90 5.72 -21.23
N ALA A 185 16.78 6.02 -22.52
CA ALA A 185 15.77 5.43 -23.39
C ALA A 185 15.93 3.91 -23.49
N CYS A 186 17.16 3.39 -23.52
CA CYS A 186 17.43 1.95 -23.50
C CYS A 186 16.93 1.29 -22.22
N TRP A 187 17.21 1.88 -21.05
CA TRP A 187 16.76 1.35 -19.75
C TRP A 187 15.24 1.39 -19.59
N ILE A 188 14.62 2.55 -19.83
CA ILE A 188 13.15 2.71 -19.71
C ILE A 188 12.44 1.87 -20.79
N GLY A 189 12.98 1.83 -22.01
CA GLY A 189 12.46 1.01 -23.10
C GLY A 189 12.51 -0.48 -22.79
N SER A 190 13.61 -0.96 -22.22
CA SER A 190 13.74 -2.34 -21.75
C SER A 190 12.72 -2.67 -20.66
N ALA A 191 12.52 -1.76 -19.69
CA ALA A 191 11.51 -1.91 -18.66
C ALA A 191 10.09 -1.97 -19.23
N LEU A 192 9.77 -1.14 -20.25
CA LEU A 192 8.48 -1.16 -20.95
C LEU A 192 8.27 -2.48 -21.71
N LEU A 193 9.31 -3.00 -22.38
CA LEU A 193 9.26 -4.29 -23.09
C LEU A 193 9.03 -5.46 -22.12
N VAL A 194 9.75 -5.49 -21.00
CA VAL A 194 9.56 -6.50 -19.95
C VAL A 194 8.14 -6.41 -19.38
N LEU A 195 7.63 -5.19 -19.14
CA LEU A 195 6.26 -4.99 -18.69
C LEU A 195 5.23 -5.51 -19.71
N ALA A 196 5.43 -5.24 -21.00
CA ALA A 196 4.52 -5.69 -22.07
C ALA A 196 4.52 -7.22 -22.21
N ALA A 197 5.70 -7.84 -22.29
CA ALA A 197 5.86 -9.28 -22.39
C ALA A 197 5.32 -10.00 -21.14
N GLY A 198 5.66 -9.49 -19.96
CA GLY A 198 5.15 -9.99 -18.69
C GLY A 198 3.63 -9.88 -18.58
N THR A 199 3.05 -8.76 -19.01
CA THR A 199 1.58 -8.58 -19.02
C THR A 199 0.93 -9.65 -19.89
N TRP A 200 1.46 -9.91 -21.09
CA TRP A 200 0.96 -10.97 -21.96
C TRP A 200 1.05 -12.36 -21.32
N LEU A 201 2.17 -12.67 -20.65
CA LEU A 201 2.35 -13.94 -19.92
C LEU A 201 1.35 -14.08 -18.77
N VAL A 202 1.10 -13.02 -18.00
CA VAL A 202 0.14 -13.06 -16.89
C VAL A 202 -1.30 -13.14 -17.42
N LEU A 203 -1.65 -12.45 -18.52
CA LEU A 203 -2.95 -12.63 -19.17
C LEU A 203 -3.16 -14.07 -19.64
N ARG A 204 -2.12 -14.69 -20.23
CA ARG A 204 -2.13 -16.11 -20.62
C ARG A 204 -2.30 -17.02 -19.39
N LEU A 205 -1.63 -16.72 -18.28
CA LEU A 205 -1.78 -17.44 -17.02
C LEU A 205 -3.22 -17.33 -16.48
N ILE A 206 -3.81 -16.14 -16.49
CA ILE A 206 -5.20 -15.92 -16.04
C ILE A 206 -6.18 -16.71 -16.91
N ALA A 207 -6.03 -16.66 -18.24
CA ALA A 207 -6.88 -17.40 -19.17
C ALA A 207 -6.80 -18.92 -18.96
N ARG A 208 -5.57 -19.43 -18.70
CA ARG A 208 -5.30 -20.86 -18.48
C ARG A 208 -5.55 -21.32 -17.05
N ARG A 209 -5.85 -20.42 -16.11
CA ARG A 209 -6.10 -20.77 -14.70
C ARG A 209 -7.22 -21.81 -14.60
N ARG A 210 -7.02 -22.81 -13.75
CA ARG A 210 -8.03 -23.81 -13.39
C ARG A 210 -9.28 -23.14 -12.83
N GLN A 211 -10.44 -23.70 -13.15
CA GLN A 211 -11.71 -23.28 -12.54
C GLN A 211 -11.70 -23.63 -11.05
N LEU A 212 -12.18 -22.71 -10.23
CA LEU A 212 -12.41 -22.96 -8.81
C LEU A 212 -13.66 -23.83 -8.71
N GLU A 213 -13.50 -25.02 -8.12
CA GLU A 213 -14.56 -26.05 -8.04
C GLU A 213 -15.75 -25.63 -7.16
N SER A 214 -15.56 -24.61 -6.32
CA SER A 214 -16.63 -24.01 -5.50
C SER A 214 -17.51 -23.01 -6.25
N LEU A 215 -17.11 -22.60 -7.46
CA LEU A 215 -17.80 -21.60 -8.27
C LEU A 215 -18.27 -22.21 -9.58
N ASP A 216 -19.39 -21.71 -10.10
CA ASP A 216 -19.88 -22.12 -11.41
C ASP A 216 -18.95 -21.61 -12.54
N ALA A 217 -19.18 -22.10 -13.77
CA ALA A 217 -18.35 -21.73 -14.91
C ALA A 217 -18.46 -20.23 -15.25
N ALA A 218 -19.62 -19.62 -15.02
CA ALA A 218 -19.89 -18.22 -15.30
C ALA A 218 -19.16 -17.29 -14.31
N ASP A 219 -19.23 -17.56 -13.02
CA ASP A 219 -18.50 -16.85 -11.95
C ASP A 219 -17.00 -16.99 -12.16
N ASN A 220 -16.51 -18.16 -12.58
CA ASN A 220 -15.10 -18.34 -12.96
C ASN A 220 -14.70 -17.47 -14.16
N ALA A 221 -15.56 -17.32 -15.18
CA ALA A 221 -15.30 -16.44 -16.31
C ALA A 221 -15.27 -14.96 -15.88
N VAL A 222 -16.20 -14.54 -15.01
CA VAL A 222 -16.23 -13.19 -14.44
C VAL A 222 -14.98 -12.95 -13.59
N LEU A 223 -14.53 -13.91 -12.78
CA LEU A 223 -13.28 -13.80 -12.02
C LEU A 223 -12.04 -13.60 -12.90
N ARG A 224 -11.95 -14.31 -14.02
CA ARG A 224 -10.87 -14.09 -14.99
C ARG A 224 -10.93 -12.69 -15.57
N THR A 225 -12.12 -12.23 -15.94
CA THR A 225 -12.36 -10.88 -16.46
C THR A 225 -11.96 -9.81 -15.44
N ILE A 226 -12.31 -9.99 -14.15
CA ILE A 226 -11.91 -9.10 -13.05
C ILE A 226 -10.39 -9.08 -12.90
N ALA A 227 -9.74 -10.25 -12.91
CA ALA A 227 -8.30 -10.35 -12.78
C ALA A 227 -7.57 -9.68 -13.96
N MET A 228 -8.02 -9.90 -15.19
CA MET A 228 -7.46 -9.24 -16.38
C MET A 228 -7.69 -7.73 -16.35
N ASN A 229 -8.90 -7.27 -16.01
CA ASN A 229 -9.21 -5.85 -15.88
C ASN A 229 -8.28 -5.15 -14.88
N ARG A 230 -8.08 -5.78 -13.72
CA ARG A 230 -7.21 -5.27 -12.67
C ARG A 230 -5.75 -5.22 -13.11
N LEU A 231 -5.23 -6.30 -13.70
CA LEU A 231 -3.87 -6.32 -14.26
C LEU A 231 -3.68 -5.19 -15.27
N LEU A 232 -4.58 -5.08 -16.26
CA LEU A 232 -4.50 -4.07 -17.32
C LEU A 232 -4.49 -2.64 -16.76
N ARG A 233 -5.29 -2.35 -15.73
CA ARG A 233 -5.29 -1.06 -15.05
C ARG A 233 -3.94 -0.77 -14.41
N THR A 234 -3.40 -1.70 -13.63
CA THR A 234 -2.09 -1.51 -12.96
C THR A 234 -0.97 -1.32 -13.97
N VAL A 235 -0.86 -2.17 -14.99
CA VAL A 235 0.24 -2.08 -15.98
C VAL A 235 0.10 -0.83 -16.86
N SER A 236 -1.12 -0.35 -17.12
CA SER A 236 -1.34 0.94 -17.79
C SER A 236 -0.78 2.10 -16.96
N THR A 237 -0.98 2.06 -15.63
CA THR A 237 -0.45 3.10 -14.74
C THR A 237 1.08 3.04 -14.62
N VAL A 238 1.67 1.84 -14.68
CA VAL A 238 3.14 1.68 -14.73
C VAL A 238 3.70 2.21 -16.05
N ALA A 239 3.11 1.86 -17.19
CA ALA A 239 3.54 2.37 -18.50
C ALA A 239 3.43 3.90 -18.59
N ALA A 240 2.36 4.49 -18.05
CA ALA A 240 2.21 5.94 -17.93
C ALA A 240 3.26 6.55 -16.97
N GLY A 241 3.59 5.86 -15.88
CA GLY A 241 4.67 6.27 -14.98
C GLY A 241 6.05 6.28 -15.65
N LEU A 242 6.37 5.25 -16.45
CA LEU A 242 7.59 5.22 -17.27
C LEU A 242 7.64 6.38 -18.27
N THR A 243 6.48 6.74 -18.85
CA THR A 243 6.34 7.93 -19.70
C THR A 243 6.60 9.22 -18.92
N ALA A 244 6.10 9.32 -17.69
CA ALA A 244 6.34 10.48 -16.84
C ALA A 244 7.80 10.62 -16.42
N ILE A 245 8.53 9.51 -16.20
CA ILE A 245 9.97 9.52 -15.95
C ILE A 245 10.71 10.03 -17.19
N ALA A 246 10.41 9.49 -18.38
CA ALA A 246 10.99 9.95 -19.64
C ALA A 246 10.72 11.45 -19.89
N GLY A 247 9.48 11.90 -19.64
CA GLY A 247 9.13 13.32 -19.74
C GLY A 247 9.81 14.20 -18.69
N ASN A 248 9.99 13.72 -17.46
CA ASN A 248 10.75 14.42 -16.41
C ASN A 248 12.20 14.60 -16.84
N PHE A 249 12.82 13.55 -17.38
CA PHE A 249 14.17 13.60 -17.93
C PHE A 249 14.29 14.58 -19.11
N ALA A 250 13.28 14.59 -19.99
CA ALA A 250 13.24 15.48 -21.15
C ALA A 250 13.04 16.95 -20.79
N ALA A 251 12.23 17.24 -19.76
CA ALA A 251 11.92 18.59 -19.32
C ALA A 251 13.10 19.31 -18.63
N ARG A 252 14.20 18.60 -18.35
CA ARG A 252 15.40 19.20 -17.75
C ARG A 252 16.15 20.04 -18.79
N PRO A 253 16.28 21.36 -18.57
CA PRO A 253 17.09 22.20 -19.45
C PRO A 253 18.58 21.91 -19.23
N ASP A 254 19.40 22.38 -20.17
CA ASP A 254 20.84 22.46 -19.97
C ASP A 254 21.10 23.41 -18.77
N PRO A 255 21.82 22.97 -17.72
CA PRO A 255 22.10 23.80 -16.55
C PRO A 255 22.89 25.07 -16.87
N ALA A 256 23.52 25.17 -18.05
CA ALA A 256 24.16 26.38 -18.53
C ALA A 256 23.18 27.43 -19.11
N GLN A 257 21.94 27.03 -19.46
CA GLN A 257 20.99 27.86 -20.21
C GLN A 257 19.89 28.49 -19.34
N GLY A 258 19.91 28.28 -18.02
CA GLY A 258 19.03 28.96 -17.08
C GLY A 258 18.33 28.02 -16.08
N PRO A 259 17.42 28.57 -15.26
CA PRO A 259 16.80 27.85 -14.17
C PRO A 259 15.94 26.67 -14.66
N ALA A 260 15.92 25.60 -13.88
CA ALA A 260 15.14 24.41 -14.20
C ALA A 260 13.64 24.73 -14.31
N ALA A 261 13.02 24.35 -15.43
CA ALA A 261 11.58 24.38 -15.56
C ALA A 261 10.95 23.29 -14.68
N TRP A 262 9.93 23.67 -13.92
CA TRP A 262 9.21 22.84 -12.95
C TRP A 262 8.00 22.15 -13.60
N MET A 263 7.69 22.48 -14.85
CA MET A 263 6.53 21.94 -15.55
C MET A 263 6.84 20.58 -16.19
N ASN A 264 6.27 19.51 -15.64
CA ASN A 264 6.33 18.16 -16.20
C ASN A 264 4.97 17.76 -16.81
N PRO A 265 4.70 18.08 -18.09
CA PRO A 265 3.43 17.75 -18.73
C PRO A 265 3.18 16.23 -18.82
N ALA A 266 4.24 15.42 -18.90
CA ALA A 266 4.09 13.96 -18.89
C ALA A 266 3.63 13.44 -17.52
N GLY A 267 4.06 14.09 -16.42
CA GLY A 267 3.55 13.83 -15.07
C GLY A 267 2.05 14.14 -14.92
N LEU A 268 1.59 15.24 -15.52
CA LEU A 268 0.16 15.58 -15.57
C LEU A 268 -0.62 14.53 -16.39
N ALA A 269 -0.13 14.16 -17.57
CA ALA A 269 -0.75 13.12 -18.39
C ALA A 269 -0.83 11.76 -17.64
N CYS A 270 0.22 11.40 -16.89
CA CYS A 270 0.22 10.22 -16.03
C CYS A 270 -0.86 10.30 -14.94
N THR A 271 -1.02 11.46 -14.31
CA THR A 271 -2.11 11.71 -13.33
C THR A 271 -3.48 11.51 -13.95
N VAL A 272 -3.71 11.99 -15.19
CA VAL A 272 -4.97 11.76 -15.91
C VAL A 272 -5.18 10.27 -16.18
N VAL A 273 -4.16 9.54 -16.62
CA VAL A 273 -4.26 8.07 -16.81
C VAL A 273 -4.61 7.37 -15.50
N LEU A 274 -3.97 7.74 -14.39
CA LEU A 274 -4.29 7.20 -13.06
C LEU A 274 -5.76 7.43 -12.69
N LEU A 275 -6.30 8.62 -12.90
CA LEU A 275 -7.70 8.95 -12.61
C LEU A 275 -8.69 8.19 -13.51
N VAL A 276 -8.39 8.09 -14.81
CA VAL A 276 -9.20 7.32 -15.76
C VAL A 276 -9.20 5.84 -15.37
N MET A 277 -8.01 5.29 -15.08
CA MET A 277 -7.88 3.90 -14.63
C MET A 277 -8.54 3.69 -13.28
N TRP A 278 -8.54 4.66 -12.37
CA TRP A 278 -9.26 4.59 -11.10
C TRP A 278 -10.78 4.48 -11.29
N TRP A 279 -11.34 5.27 -12.20
CA TRP A 279 -12.78 5.27 -12.49
C TRP A 279 -13.24 4.01 -13.23
N TRP A 280 -12.36 3.29 -13.91
CA TRP A 280 -12.74 2.08 -14.64
C TRP A 280 -13.30 0.98 -13.71
N ARG A 281 -14.62 0.82 -13.67
CA ARG A 281 -15.27 -0.14 -12.78
C ARG A 281 -15.07 -1.58 -13.27
N PRO A 282 -14.56 -2.51 -12.44
CA PRO A 282 -14.51 -3.92 -12.80
C PRO A 282 -15.93 -4.51 -12.82
N PRO A 283 -16.18 -5.55 -13.63
CA PRO A 283 -17.44 -6.29 -13.57
C PRO A 283 -17.61 -6.90 -12.18
N ARG A 284 -18.85 -7.02 -11.71
CA ARG A 284 -19.18 -7.55 -10.38
C ARG A 284 -19.64 -9.01 -10.51
N LEU A 285 -19.24 -9.85 -9.56
CA LEU A 285 -19.76 -11.22 -9.46
C LEU A 285 -21.23 -11.15 -9.05
N ALA A 286 -22.11 -11.77 -9.84
CA ALA A 286 -23.53 -11.86 -9.52
C ALA A 286 -23.77 -12.61 -8.20
N SER A 287 -22.89 -13.55 -7.86
CA SER A 287 -22.91 -14.31 -6.61
C SER A 287 -22.41 -13.54 -5.37
N ALA A 288 -21.69 -12.43 -5.57
CA ALA A 288 -21.19 -11.56 -4.50
C ALA A 288 -22.12 -10.37 -4.21
N GLU A 289 -23.22 -10.19 -4.95
CA GLU A 289 -24.25 -9.22 -4.59
C GLU A 289 -24.88 -9.61 -3.24
N PRO A 290 -24.73 -8.78 -2.19
CA PRO A 290 -25.19 -9.11 -0.83
C PRO A 290 -26.69 -9.42 -0.71
N GLY A 291 -27.49 -9.13 -1.75
CA GLY A 291 -28.93 -9.27 -1.75
C GLY A 291 -29.51 -10.53 -2.41
N ARG A 292 -28.78 -11.28 -3.24
CA ARG A 292 -29.41 -12.29 -4.12
C ARG A 292 -29.36 -13.73 -3.60
N ARG A 293 -28.32 -14.13 -2.84
CA ARG A 293 -28.20 -15.50 -2.29
C ARG A 293 -28.51 -15.62 -0.79
N ASN A 294 -28.32 -14.57 0.00
CA ASN A 294 -28.75 -14.53 1.41
C ASN A 294 -30.28 -14.44 1.58
N ARG A 295 -31.05 -14.34 0.48
CA ARG A 295 -32.51 -14.21 0.50
C ARG A 295 -33.28 -15.54 0.46
N ARG A 296 -32.61 -16.69 0.27
CA ARG A 296 -33.30 -17.99 0.07
C ARG A 296 -33.24 -18.97 1.26
N GLY A 297 -32.94 -18.48 2.47
CA GLY A 297 -33.00 -19.35 3.67
C GLY A 297 -33.01 -18.64 5.02
N ALA A 298 -33.12 -17.31 5.06
CA ALA A 298 -33.43 -16.59 6.28
C ALA A 298 -34.96 -16.44 6.37
N VAL A 299 -35.59 -17.50 6.85
CA VAL A 299 -36.91 -17.43 7.48
C VAL A 299 -36.76 -16.57 8.75
N ALA A 300 -36.73 -15.25 8.55
CA ALA A 300 -36.85 -14.16 9.53
C ALA A 300 -36.69 -12.83 8.74
N ALA A 301 -37.70 -12.40 7.99
CA ALA A 301 -38.72 -11.46 8.48
C ALA A 301 -38.11 -10.18 9.13
N THR A 302 -38.14 -9.07 8.37
CA THR A 302 -38.56 -7.72 8.85
C THR A 302 -37.92 -7.07 10.09
N GLY A 303 -36.75 -7.48 10.56
CA GLY A 303 -36.02 -6.75 11.60
C GLY A 303 -35.34 -5.48 11.06
N ARG A 304 -35.94 -4.29 11.26
CA ARG A 304 -35.25 -2.99 11.09
C ARG A 304 -33.90 -3.06 11.81
N GLN A 305 -32.78 -2.97 11.08
CA GLN A 305 -31.45 -2.84 11.69
C GLN A 305 -31.50 -1.74 12.75
N HIS A 306 -31.11 -2.06 13.99
CA HIS A 306 -31.14 -1.13 15.11
C HIS A 306 -30.39 0.17 14.72
N PRO A 307 -30.98 1.35 14.95
CA PRO A 307 -30.42 2.62 14.47
C PRO A 307 -29.00 2.90 15.00
N GLY A 308 -28.68 2.46 16.22
CA GLY A 308 -27.31 2.49 16.75
C GLY A 308 -26.30 1.65 15.94
N ALA A 309 -26.71 0.51 15.38
CA ALA A 309 -25.83 -0.29 14.52
C ALA A 309 -25.59 0.39 13.16
N ARG A 310 -26.59 1.09 12.62
CA ARG A 310 -26.43 1.92 11.40
C ARG A 310 -25.46 3.07 11.62
N LEU A 311 -25.53 3.75 12.76
CA LEU A 311 -24.58 4.81 13.13
C LEU A 311 -23.14 4.27 13.20
N VAL A 312 -22.94 3.10 13.82
CA VAL A 312 -21.60 2.50 13.91
C VAL A 312 -21.08 2.03 12.55
N ALA A 313 -21.97 1.63 11.64
CA ALA A 313 -21.63 1.32 10.25
C ALA A 313 -21.23 2.58 9.46
N SER A 314 -21.98 3.70 9.59
CA SER A 314 -21.67 4.96 8.91
C SER A 314 -20.38 5.61 9.41
N LEU A 315 -20.02 5.40 10.69
CA LEU A 315 -18.71 5.79 11.22
C LEU A 315 -17.55 5.19 10.42
N GLY A 316 -17.71 4.02 9.79
CA GLY A 316 -16.67 3.43 8.95
C GLY A 316 -16.26 4.34 7.77
N ALA A 317 -17.22 4.98 7.11
CA ALA A 317 -16.95 5.91 6.01
C ALA A 317 -16.28 7.20 6.52
N LEU A 318 -16.75 7.72 7.66
CA LEU A 318 -16.16 8.89 8.32
C LEU A 318 -14.72 8.65 8.77
N LEU A 319 -14.39 7.44 9.26
CA LEU A 319 -13.02 7.07 9.61
C LEU A 319 -12.11 7.05 8.37
N GLY A 320 -12.63 6.59 7.22
CA GLY A 320 -11.93 6.69 5.95
C GLY A 320 -11.63 8.14 5.57
N LEU A 321 -12.64 9.02 5.67
CA LEU A 321 -12.48 10.44 5.42
C LEU A 321 -11.46 11.09 6.38
N ALA A 322 -11.55 10.79 7.68
CA ALA A 322 -10.65 11.31 8.70
C ALA A 322 -9.18 10.90 8.48
N ALA A 323 -8.94 9.73 7.89
CA ALA A 323 -7.60 9.33 7.48
C ALA A 323 -7.14 10.01 6.18
N THR A 324 -8.06 10.29 5.24
CA THR A 324 -7.73 10.91 3.94
C THR A 324 -7.52 12.41 3.98
N VAL A 325 -8.22 13.15 4.85
CA VAL A 325 -8.10 14.62 4.93
C VAL A 325 -6.66 15.05 5.27
N PRO A 326 -6.00 14.47 6.30
CA PRO A 326 -4.59 14.71 6.54
C PRO A 326 -3.74 14.36 5.31
N LEU A 327 -3.95 13.23 4.64
CA LEU A 327 -3.22 12.85 3.42
C LEU A 327 -3.27 13.92 2.33
N VAL A 328 -4.46 14.47 2.06
CA VAL A 328 -4.62 15.56 1.09
C VAL A 328 -3.91 16.83 1.56
N ALA A 329 -4.06 17.20 2.83
CA ALA A 329 -3.35 18.35 3.40
C ALA A 329 -1.82 18.19 3.36
N GLY A 330 -1.32 16.97 3.59
CA GLY A 330 0.10 16.61 3.55
C GLY A 330 0.75 16.84 2.18
N VAL A 331 -0.02 16.70 1.08
CA VAL A 331 0.48 17.04 -0.26
C VAL A 331 0.82 18.52 -0.35
N PHE A 332 -0.05 19.39 0.17
CA PHE A 332 0.16 20.85 0.19
C PHE A 332 1.19 21.28 1.25
N LEU A 333 1.33 20.52 2.33
CA LEU A 333 2.27 20.77 3.41
C LEU A 333 3.64 20.12 3.21
N SER A 334 3.85 19.38 2.11
CA SER A 334 5.08 18.59 1.88
C SER A 334 6.36 19.41 2.07
N GLN A 335 6.40 20.65 1.58
CA GLN A 335 7.53 21.56 1.78
C GLN A 335 7.76 21.91 3.25
N ALA A 336 6.70 22.19 4.01
CA ALA A 336 6.79 22.44 5.45
C ALA A 336 7.20 21.18 6.23
N LEU A 337 6.75 20.01 5.80
CA LEU A 337 7.12 18.72 6.41
C LEU A 337 8.60 18.39 6.18
N ILE A 338 9.15 18.72 5.01
CA ILE A 338 10.57 18.58 4.69
C ILE A 338 11.40 19.57 5.51
N ALA A 339 10.95 20.83 5.61
CA ALA A 339 11.61 21.86 6.39
C ALA A 339 11.68 21.53 7.90
N ALA A 340 10.79 20.69 8.41
CA ALA A 340 10.75 20.28 9.81
C ALA A 340 11.70 19.11 10.18
N ASP A 341 12.72 18.82 9.37
CA ASP A 341 13.80 17.84 9.63
C ASP A 341 13.32 16.52 10.28
N GLY A 342 12.58 15.71 9.52
CA GLY A 342 12.08 14.38 9.91
C GLY A 342 10.94 14.40 10.94
N SER A 343 10.85 15.43 11.78
CA SER A 343 9.74 15.59 12.75
C SER A 343 8.40 15.83 12.05
N GLY A 344 8.42 16.43 10.86
CA GLY A 344 7.24 16.67 10.04
C GLY A 344 6.47 15.39 9.72
N ILE A 345 7.14 14.37 9.18
CA ILE A 345 6.48 13.11 8.79
C ILE A 345 5.91 12.38 10.01
N ALA A 346 6.68 12.31 11.11
CA ALA A 346 6.24 11.70 12.35
C ALA A 346 5.00 12.42 12.95
N GLY A 347 5.03 13.76 12.98
CA GLY A 347 3.91 14.58 13.46
C GLY A 347 2.68 14.44 12.58
N PHE A 348 2.88 14.37 11.27
CA PHE A 348 1.82 14.16 10.29
C PHE A 348 1.09 12.82 10.48
N LEU A 349 1.83 11.73 10.70
CA LEU A 349 1.23 10.43 11.00
C LEU A 349 0.45 10.44 12.32
N ALA A 350 0.98 11.10 13.35
CA ALA A 350 0.28 11.28 14.62
C ALA A 350 -1.02 12.06 14.42
N LEU A 351 -0.99 13.16 13.66
CA LEU A 351 -2.17 13.95 13.35
C LEU A 351 -3.26 13.13 12.65
N ALA A 352 -2.87 12.29 11.69
CA ALA A 352 -3.80 11.39 11.01
C ALA A 352 -4.43 10.37 11.98
N ALA A 353 -3.63 9.77 12.86
CA ALA A 353 -4.10 8.83 13.87
C ALA A 353 -5.03 9.50 14.90
N VAL A 354 -4.67 10.69 15.39
CA VAL A 354 -5.47 11.50 16.32
C VAL A 354 -6.81 11.88 15.69
N SER A 355 -6.83 12.25 14.40
CA SER A 355 -8.06 12.56 13.67
C SER A 355 -9.01 11.36 13.62
N VAL A 356 -8.48 10.16 13.37
CA VAL A 356 -9.26 8.90 13.40
C VAL A 356 -9.78 8.62 14.82
N LEU A 357 -8.94 8.74 15.84
CA LEU A 357 -9.31 8.53 17.26
C LEU A 357 -10.37 9.53 17.73
N PHE A 358 -10.30 10.78 17.27
CA PHE A 358 -11.29 11.81 17.53
C PHE A 358 -12.66 11.43 16.95
N VAL A 359 -12.72 10.95 15.69
CA VAL A 359 -13.97 10.46 15.08
C VAL A 359 -14.53 9.25 15.82
N ILE A 360 -13.68 8.34 16.31
CA ILE A 360 -14.12 7.21 17.15
C ILE A 360 -14.76 7.73 18.44
N THR A 361 -14.09 8.67 19.13
CA THR A 361 -14.58 9.26 20.39
C THR A 361 -15.91 9.99 20.18
N ALA A 362 -16.01 10.82 19.14
CA ALA A 362 -17.23 11.52 18.77
C ALA A 362 -18.37 10.53 18.44
N GLY A 363 -18.06 9.44 17.74
CA GLY A 363 -19.00 8.36 17.46
C GLY A 363 -19.57 7.70 18.71
N GLU A 364 -18.74 7.41 19.71
CA GLU A 364 -19.19 6.86 21.00
C GLU A 364 -20.04 7.86 21.79
N LEU A 365 -19.64 9.15 21.81
CA LEU A 365 -20.41 10.21 22.45
C LEU A 365 -21.80 10.39 21.80
N LEU A 366 -21.87 10.35 20.47
CA LEU A 366 -23.14 10.40 19.74
C LEU A 366 -24.01 9.16 20.01
N LEU A 367 -23.40 7.97 20.06
CA LEU A 367 -24.10 6.74 20.41
C LEU A 367 -24.68 6.80 21.82
N GLN A 368 -23.91 7.32 22.79
CA GLN A 368 -24.36 7.54 24.17
C GLN A 368 -25.47 8.59 24.25
N ARG A 369 -25.31 9.73 23.57
CA ARG A 369 -26.28 10.84 23.61
C ARG A 369 -27.63 10.45 22.99
N ASN A 370 -27.61 9.77 21.84
CA ASN A 370 -28.82 9.49 21.07
C ASN A 370 -29.50 8.18 21.48
N TYR A 371 -28.75 7.20 21.99
CA TYR A 371 -29.29 5.86 22.26
C TYR A 371 -28.96 5.31 23.66
N GLY A 372 -28.28 6.07 24.52
CA GLY A 372 -27.94 5.63 25.87
C GLY A 372 -29.14 5.65 26.83
N SER A 373 -29.39 4.56 27.54
CA SER A 373 -30.37 4.48 28.64
C SER A 373 -29.71 3.97 29.92
N SER A 374 -30.09 4.54 31.07
CA SER A 374 -29.70 4.04 32.40
C SER A 374 -30.30 2.68 32.73
N GLU A 375 -31.46 2.36 32.15
CA GLU A 375 -32.19 1.11 32.37
C GLU A 375 -31.64 -0.04 31.52
N ALA A 376 -30.90 0.26 30.45
CA ALA A 376 -30.33 -0.76 29.58
C ALA A 376 -29.12 -1.43 30.25
N PRO A 377 -29.04 -2.78 30.27
CA PRO A 377 -27.94 -3.50 30.90
C PRO A 377 -26.61 -3.15 30.24
N ARG A 378 -25.59 -2.86 31.06
CA ARG A 378 -24.23 -2.57 30.61
C ARG A 378 -23.49 -3.89 30.37
N GLY A 379 -23.36 -4.28 29.11
CA GLY A 379 -22.59 -5.47 28.74
C GLY A 379 -21.17 -5.10 28.33
N TRP A 380 -20.16 -5.57 29.07
CA TRP A 380 -18.78 -5.54 28.58
C TRP A 380 -18.50 -6.81 27.76
N PRO A 381 -17.88 -6.70 26.58
CA PRO A 381 -17.48 -7.89 25.82
C PRO A 381 -16.49 -8.73 26.63
N ARG A 382 -16.71 -10.05 26.71
CA ARG A 382 -15.76 -10.99 27.31
C ARG A 382 -14.40 -10.95 26.62
N GLN A 383 -14.38 -10.66 25.32
CA GLN A 383 -13.18 -10.59 24.50
C GLN A 383 -13.28 -9.39 23.54
N PRO A 384 -12.94 -8.17 23.98
CA PRO A 384 -13.04 -6.97 23.14
C PRO A 384 -12.13 -7.03 21.91
N VAL A 385 -11.01 -7.77 22.02
CA VAL A 385 -10.00 -7.92 20.97
C VAL A 385 -9.60 -9.40 20.89
N SER A 386 -9.51 -9.94 19.68
CA SER A 386 -9.01 -11.30 19.47
C SER A 386 -7.55 -11.42 19.91
N PRO A 387 -7.08 -12.58 20.43
CA PRO A 387 -5.70 -12.76 20.88
C PRO A 387 -4.68 -12.48 19.77
N ALA A 388 -5.01 -12.84 18.52
CA ALA A 388 -4.19 -12.54 17.35
C ALA A 388 -3.96 -11.04 17.13
N ARG A 389 -4.98 -10.20 17.41
CA ARG A 389 -4.85 -8.74 17.30
C ARG A 389 -4.05 -8.13 18.44
N LEU A 390 -4.22 -8.65 19.65
CA LEU A 390 -3.44 -8.23 20.81
C LEU A 390 -1.96 -8.54 20.59
N THR A 391 -1.65 -9.77 20.15
CA THR A 391 -0.28 -10.18 19.81
C THR A 391 0.33 -9.34 18.69
N THR A 392 -0.43 -9.00 17.63
CA THR A 392 0.07 -8.06 16.61
C THR A 392 0.33 -6.66 17.16
N ALA A 393 -0.50 -6.17 18.08
CA ALA A 393 -0.30 -4.86 18.71
C ALA A 393 0.95 -4.82 19.59
N VAL A 394 1.16 -5.88 20.37
CA VAL A 394 2.36 -6.06 21.22
C VAL A 394 3.61 -6.17 20.34
N LEU A 395 3.56 -6.97 19.27
CA LEU A 395 4.68 -7.12 18.35
C LEU A 395 5.04 -5.78 17.67
N ALA A 396 4.03 -5.02 17.21
CA ALA A 396 4.25 -3.69 16.64
C ALA A 396 4.92 -2.74 17.65
N LEU A 397 4.49 -2.75 18.91
CA LEU A 397 5.10 -1.96 19.97
C LEU A 397 6.55 -2.37 20.24
N LEU A 398 6.83 -3.67 20.33
CA LEU A 398 8.19 -4.18 20.52
C LEU A 398 9.11 -3.79 19.36
N VAL A 399 8.65 -3.92 18.12
CA VAL A 399 9.39 -3.49 16.93
C VAL A 399 9.66 -2.00 16.97
N PHE A 400 8.66 -1.17 17.32
CA PHE A 400 8.86 0.27 17.44
C PHE A 400 9.87 0.64 18.52
N VAL A 401 9.77 0.05 19.71
CA VAL A 401 10.72 0.31 20.82
C VAL A 401 12.13 -0.11 20.43
N ALA A 402 12.31 -1.26 19.78
CA ALA A 402 13.60 -1.71 19.28
C ALA A 402 14.16 -0.73 18.24
N VAL A 403 13.34 -0.31 17.27
CA VAL A 403 13.75 0.65 16.24
C VAL A 403 14.13 2.00 16.84
N LEU A 404 13.35 2.49 17.80
CA LEU A 404 13.61 3.73 18.52
C LEU A 404 14.95 3.65 19.26
N GLY A 405 15.20 2.56 19.98
CA GLY A 405 16.43 2.35 20.74
C GLY A 405 17.68 2.24 19.87
N VAL A 406 17.61 1.48 18.77
CA VAL A 406 18.72 1.37 17.80
C VAL A 406 19.01 2.73 17.15
N THR A 407 17.95 3.46 16.77
CA THR A 407 18.12 4.80 16.19
C THR A 407 18.76 5.76 17.19
N ALA A 408 18.32 5.75 18.45
CA ALA A 408 18.90 6.56 19.51
C ALA A 408 20.39 6.24 19.76
N ALA A 409 20.74 4.96 19.83
CA ALA A 409 22.14 4.53 19.98
C ALA A 409 23.00 4.93 18.78
N GLY A 410 22.46 4.82 17.56
CA GLY A 410 23.15 5.21 16.34
C GLY A 410 23.42 6.71 16.26
N GLN A 411 22.41 7.54 16.57
CA GLN A 411 22.59 9.00 16.59
C GLN A 411 23.58 9.44 17.68
N ALA A 412 23.56 8.79 18.85
CA ALA A 412 24.56 9.03 19.89
C ALA A 412 25.99 8.71 19.42
N ARG A 413 26.18 7.63 18.65
CA ARG A 413 27.50 7.29 18.06
C ARG A 413 27.95 8.28 16.99
N LEU A 414 27.01 8.85 16.25
CA LEU A 414 27.27 9.85 15.20
C LEU A 414 27.39 11.28 15.75
N ALA A 415 27.16 11.48 17.06
CA ALA A 415 27.02 12.81 17.67
C ALA A 415 25.96 13.69 16.96
N GLU A 416 24.92 13.06 16.41
CA GLU A 416 23.78 13.74 15.79
C GLU A 416 22.74 14.14 16.84
N GLY A 417 21.93 15.16 16.51
CA GLY A 417 20.79 15.55 17.35
C GLY A 417 19.76 14.42 17.52
N PRO A 418 18.92 14.47 18.58
CA PRO A 418 18.01 13.39 18.98
C PRO A 418 16.77 13.29 18.07
N GLY A 419 16.97 12.98 16.79
CA GLY A 419 15.94 12.87 15.76
C GLY A 419 14.90 11.76 16.01
N TRP A 420 15.15 10.84 16.94
CA TRP A 420 14.19 9.84 17.39
C TRP A 420 13.12 10.38 18.35
N VAL A 421 13.39 11.48 19.06
CA VAL A 421 12.51 12.04 20.12
C VAL A 421 11.14 12.42 19.57
N PRO A 422 10.99 13.13 18.43
CA PRO A 422 9.68 13.46 17.90
C PRO A 422 8.80 12.23 17.66
N ALA A 423 9.35 11.16 17.05
CA ALA A 423 8.60 9.93 16.81
C ALA A 423 8.12 9.28 18.12
N GLY A 424 8.97 9.27 19.16
CA GLY A 424 8.61 8.81 20.50
C GLY A 424 7.47 9.62 21.12
N LEU A 425 7.60 10.96 21.12
CA LEU A 425 6.61 11.88 21.68
C LEU A 425 5.28 11.81 20.94
N PHE A 426 5.29 11.80 19.60
CA PHE A 426 4.07 11.70 18.79
C PHE A 426 3.36 10.36 18.96
N THR A 427 4.11 9.26 19.12
CA THR A 427 3.54 7.95 19.42
C THR A 427 2.90 7.94 20.80
N ALA A 428 3.57 8.46 21.82
CA ALA A 428 3.04 8.59 23.17
C ALA A 428 1.77 9.48 23.20
N GLY A 429 1.81 10.63 22.51
CA GLY A 429 0.66 11.52 22.34
C GLY A 429 -0.53 10.83 21.68
N THR A 430 -0.29 9.98 20.67
CA THR A 430 -1.35 9.19 20.04
C THR A 430 -1.95 8.16 21.00
N CYS A 431 -1.12 7.51 21.84
CA CYS A 431 -1.61 6.61 22.89
C CYS A 431 -2.49 7.36 23.90
N VAL A 432 -2.07 8.56 24.35
CA VAL A 432 -2.87 9.40 25.24
C VAL A 432 -4.18 9.83 24.58
N ALA A 433 -4.14 10.23 23.30
CA ALA A 433 -5.32 10.61 22.51
C ALA A 433 -6.31 9.45 22.28
N SER A 434 -5.91 8.21 22.54
CA SER A 434 -6.81 7.04 22.47
C SER A 434 -7.63 6.83 23.75
N LEU A 435 -7.21 7.41 24.88
CA LEU A 435 -7.89 7.26 26.17
C LEU A 435 -9.34 7.74 26.13
N PRO A 436 -9.70 8.90 25.53
CA PRO A 436 -11.10 9.31 25.43
C PRO A 436 -11.99 8.27 24.73
N ALA A 437 -11.53 7.66 23.64
CA ALA A 437 -12.29 6.62 22.94
C ALA A 437 -12.50 5.36 23.81
N LEU A 438 -11.47 4.94 24.56
CA LEU A 438 -11.56 3.78 25.45
C LEU A 438 -12.42 4.05 26.68
N LEU A 439 -12.27 5.23 27.30
CA LEU A 439 -13.03 5.65 28.47
C LEU A 439 -14.51 5.83 28.11
N THR A 440 -14.83 6.50 26.99
CA THR A 440 -16.22 6.62 26.52
C THR A 440 -16.82 5.26 26.18
N ALA A 441 -16.09 4.38 25.49
CA ALA A 441 -16.53 3.02 25.22
C ALA A 441 -16.72 2.18 26.50
N ARG A 442 -15.96 2.43 27.57
CA ARG A 442 -16.08 1.74 28.87
C ARG A 442 -17.23 2.28 29.71
N PHE A 443 -17.37 3.59 29.80
CA PHE A 443 -18.29 4.25 30.72
C PHE A 443 -19.63 4.64 30.09
N ARG A 444 -19.81 4.53 28.77
CA ARG A 444 -21.11 4.82 28.15
C ARG A 444 -22.24 3.95 28.70
N ARG A 445 -23.45 4.51 28.73
CA ARG A 445 -24.70 3.82 29.12
C ARG A 445 -25.04 2.71 28.10
N GLY A 446 -25.88 1.75 28.50
CA GLY A 446 -26.36 0.70 27.61
C GLY A 446 -27.24 1.26 26.49
N VAL A 447 -27.32 0.58 25.36
CA VAL A 447 -28.13 1.03 24.21
C VAL A 447 -29.59 0.64 24.42
N ARG A 448 -30.50 1.63 24.40
CA ARG A 448 -31.95 1.44 24.57
C ARG A 448 -32.50 0.53 23.46
N GLY A 449 -33.24 -0.52 23.85
CA GLY A 449 -33.90 -1.43 22.90
C GLY A 449 -32.95 -2.36 22.14
N ALA A 450 -31.67 -2.41 22.53
CA ALA A 450 -30.69 -3.28 21.89
C ALA A 450 -30.95 -4.75 22.26
N PRO A 451 -30.95 -5.68 21.28
CA PRO A 451 -30.95 -7.11 21.55
C PRO A 451 -29.79 -7.50 22.47
N GLY A 452 -29.98 -8.57 23.25
CA GLY A 452 -28.93 -9.11 24.14
C GLY A 452 -27.60 -9.27 23.40
N GLY A 453 -26.54 -8.69 23.95
CA GLY A 453 -25.18 -8.75 23.40
C GLY A 453 -24.82 -7.71 22.34
N LEU A 454 -25.78 -6.94 21.78
CA LEU A 454 -25.47 -5.91 20.79
C LEU A 454 -24.58 -4.79 21.38
N ASP A 455 -24.87 -4.31 22.59
CA ASP A 455 -24.03 -3.26 23.22
C ASP A 455 -22.58 -3.73 23.42
N ALA A 456 -22.39 -4.95 23.90
CA ALA A 456 -21.07 -5.55 24.06
C ALA A 456 -20.33 -5.68 22.72
N ALA A 457 -21.04 -6.05 21.64
CA ALA A 457 -20.47 -6.10 20.29
C ALA A 457 -20.06 -4.70 19.79
N LEU A 458 -20.88 -3.67 20.02
CA LEU A 458 -20.53 -2.30 19.65
C LEU A 458 -19.28 -1.80 20.40
N ARG A 459 -19.17 -2.07 21.72
CA ARG A 459 -17.95 -1.77 22.50
C ARG A 459 -16.73 -2.51 21.96
N ALA A 460 -16.89 -3.80 21.62
CA ALA A 460 -15.80 -4.58 21.04
C ALA A 460 -15.33 -3.99 19.71
N ILE A 461 -16.25 -3.56 18.83
CA ILE A 461 -15.91 -2.88 17.56
C ILE A 461 -15.09 -1.61 17.82
N THR A 462 -15.48 -0.81 18.81
CA THR A 462 -14.79 0.43 19.15
C THR A 462 -13.39 0.17 19.69
N VAL A 463 -13.25 -0.71 20.68
CA VAL A 463 -11.92 -1.10 21.22
C VAL A 463 -11.04 -1.66 20.10
N HIS A 464 -11.62 -2.49 19.23
CA HIS A 464 -10.91 -3.05 18.09
C HIS A 464 -10.43 -1.99 17.09
N ARG A 465 -11.23 -0.95 16.81
CA ARG A 465 -10.82 0.17 15.96
C ARG A 465 -9.71 1.00 16.59
N VAL A 466 -9.77 1.24 17.91
CA VAL A 466 -8.72 1.94 18.66
C VAL A 466 -7.42 1.15 18.59
N VAL A 467 -7.44 -0.15 18.95
CA VAL A 467 -6.24 -1.00 18.91
C VAL A 467 -5.66 -1.07 17.51
N ARG A 468 -6.50 -1.22 16.46
CA ARG A 468 -6.05 -1.18 15.05
C ARG A 468 -5.30 0.11 14.71
N THR A 469 -5.86 1.25 15.10
CA THR A 469 -5.29 2.57 14.81
C THR A 469 -3.96 2.76 15.52
N LEU A 470 -3.86 2.34 16.79
CA LEU A 470 -2.61 2.36 17.54
C LEU A 470 -1.56 1.42 16.93
N THR A 471 -1.93 0.16 16.61
CA THR A 471 -1.01 -0.79 15.97
C THR A 471 -0.49 -0.24 14.64
N ALA A 472 -1.36 0.30 13.78
CA ALA A 472 -0.95 0.90 12.52
C ALA A 472 -0.01 2.10 12.74
N THR A 473 -0.33 3.00 13.68
CA THR A 473 0.47 4.20 13.94
C THR A 473 1.86 3.84 14.47
N VAL A 474 1.94 2.94 15.45
CA VAL A 474 3.21 2.48 16.02
C VAL A 474 4.08 1.81 14.94
N THR A 475 3.47 0.98 14.09
CA THR A 475 4.18 0.34 12.96
C THR A 475 4.66 1.39 11.94
N ALA A 476 3.85 2.41 11.64
CA ALA A 476 4.21 3.49 10.72
C ALA A 476 5.31 4.40 11.28
N GLN A 477 5.31 4.68 12.59
CA GLN A 477 6.35 5.47 13.24
C GLN A 477 7.70 4.73 13.24
N ALA A 478 7.68 3.40 13.42
CA ALA A 478 8.87 2.56 13.23
C ALA A 478 9.38 2.63 11.78
N ALA A 479 8.47 2.59 10.81
CA ALA A 479 8.81 2.75 9.40
C ALA A 479 9.46 4.10 9.11
N VAL A 480 8.91 5.20 9.63
CA VAL A 480 9.48 6.55 9.45
C VAL A 480 10.91 6.61 9.98
N LEU A 481 11.17 6.15 11.20
CA LEU A 481 12.52 6.15 11.76
C LEU A 481 13.52 5.38 10.89
N LEU A 482 13.13 4.20 10.40
CA LEU A 482 13.97 3.39 9.51
C LEU A 482 14.24 4.06 8.16
N LEU A 483 13.25 4.77 7.61
CA LEU A 483 13.35 5.46 6.33
C LEU A 483 14.15 6.76 6.43
N THR A 484 13.98 7.52 7.51
CA THR A 484 14.57 8.87 7.64
C THR A 484 15.91 8.87 8.39
N ARG A 485 16.21 7.84 9.18
CA ARG A 485 17.43 7.76 10.02
C ARG A 485 18.23 6.47 9.73
N SER A 486 18.33 6.08 8.47
CA SER A 486 19.08 4.89 8.03
C SER A 486 20.57 4.93 8.42
N ASN A 487 21.19 6.12 8.44
CA ASN A 487 22.59 6.30 8.84
C ASN A 487 22.86 5.89 10.30
N ALA A 488 21.91 6.16 11.21
CA ALA A 488 22.01 5.75 12.60
C ALA A 488 22.10 4.21 12.72
N TRP A 489 21.37 3.49 11.87
CA TRP A 489 21.43 2.02 11.83
C TRP A 489 22.76 1.49 11.33
N ALA A 490 23.34 2.13 10.30
CA ALA A 490 24.66 1.77 9.82
C ALA A 490 25.76 2.02 10.86
N ALA A 491 25.62 3.06 11.69
CA ALA A 491 26.55 3.31 12.80
C ALA A 491 26.47 2.25 13.91
N VAL A 492 25.31 1.62 14.11
CA VAL A 492 25.15 0.55 15.11
C VAL A 492 25.61 -0.80 14.58
N LEU A 493 25.16 -1.16 13.38
CA LEU A 493 25.37 -2.49 12.79
C LEU A 493 26.67 -2.62 11.99
N GLY A 494 27.38 -1.51 11.76
CA GLY A 494 28.59 -1.43 10.93
C GLY A 494 28.29 -1.18 9.45
N ARG A 495 29.13 -0.40 8.77
CA ARG A 495 28.97 -0.08 7.34
C ARG A 495 29.09 -1.30 6.42
N ASP A 496 29.82 -2.32 6.85
CA ASP A 496 30.00 -3.57 6.09
C ASP A 496 28.68 -4.34 5.94
N ALA A 497 27.79 -4.26 6.94
CA ALA A 497 26.44 -4.84 6.86
C ALA A 497 25.57 -4.15 5.78
N PHE A 498 25.98 -2.97 5.31
CA PHE A 498 25.35 -2.19 4.26
C PHE A 498 26.15 -2.21 2.94
N GLY A 499 27.12 -3.13 2.81
CA GLY A 499 27.88 -3.33 1.57
C GLY A 499 28.96 -2.27 1.30
N GLY A 500 29.41 -1.54 2.33
CA GLY A 500 30.49 -0.54 2.22
C GLY A 500 30.10 0.76 1.50
N THR A 501 28.91 0.82 0.90
CA THR A 501 28.35 2.04 0.31
C THR A 501 27.76 2.95 1.38
N ASP A 502 27.78 4.26 1.14
CA ASP A 502 27.09 5.22 1.99
C ASP A 502 25.60 4.86 2.10
N PRO A 503 25.08 4.57 3.31
CA PRO A 503 23.68 4.23 3.54
C PRO A 503 22.71 5.34 3.13
N ALA A 504 23.17 6.59 3.06
CA ALA A 504 22.41 7.72 2.56
C ALA A 504 22.35 7.75 1.03
N ALA A 505 23.36 7.20 0.36
CA ALA A 505 23.47 7.21 -1.10
C ALA A 505 22.70 6.06 -1.77
N THR A 506 22.41 4.97 -1.04
CA THR A 506 21.74 3.80 -1.61
C THR A 506 20.26 3.74 -1.21
N PHE A 507 19.38 3.86 -2.21
CA PHE A 507 17.92 3.89 -2.05
C PHE A 507 17.31 2.60 -1.43
N TRP A 508 18.08 1.50 -1.29
CA TRP A 508 17.58 0.18 -0.84
C TRP A 508 18.41 -0.48 0.28
N GLY A 509 19.04 0.30 1.17
CA GLY A 509 19.69 -0.27 2.35
C GLY A 509 18.72 -1.12 3.22
N PRO A 510 19.20 -2.13 3.99
CA PRO A 510 18.35 -3.00 4.82
C PRO A 510 17.37 -2.25 5.72
N ALA A 511 17.78 -1.12 6.29
CA ALA A 511 16.92 -0.26 7.10
C ALA A 511 15.76 0.34 6.28
N ILE A 512 16.05 0.91 5.10
CA ILE A 512 15.04 1.49 4.20
C ILE A 512 14.07 0.40 3.70
N ALA A 513 14.59 -0.77 3.35
CA ALA A 513 13.77 -1.91 2.95
C ALA A 513 12.83 -2.35 4.08
N ALA A 514 13.35 -2.54 5.30
CA ALA A 514 12.54 -2.87 6.47
C ALA A 514 11.51 -1.78 6.78
N GLY A 515 11.90 -0.51 6.71
CA GLY A 515 11.01 0.64 6.89
C GLY A 515 9.88 0.64 5.87
N THR A 516 10.18 0.37 4.60
CA THR A 516 9.17 0.24 3.54
C THR A 516 8.19 -0.90 3.82
N VAL A 517 8.69 -2.06 4.26
CA VAL A 517 7.83 -3.20 4.64
C VAL A 517 6.93 -2.84 5.81
N LEU A 518 7.45 -2.20 6.86
CA LEU A 518 6.65 -1.76 8.00
C LEU A 518 5.63 -0.70 7.61
N GLY A 519 5.97 0.23 6.71
CA GLY A 519 5.04 1.24 6.19
C GLY A 519 3.87 0.61 5.44
N VAL A 520 4.15 -0.39 4.59
CA VAL A 520 3.12 -1.17 3.90
C VAL A 520 2.27 -1.96 4.90
N ALA A 521 2.89 -2.63 5.88
CA ALA A 521 2.18 -3.36 6.92
C ALA A 521 1.26 -2.44 7.72
N ALA A 522 1.71 -1.24 8.09
CA ALA A 522 0.92 -0.24 8.77
C ALA A 522 -0.32 0.18 7.96
N ALA A 523 -0.15 0.44 6.66
CA ALA A 523 -1.25 0.78 5.76
C ALA A 523 -2.26 -0.38 5.65
N VAL A 524 -1.78 -1.61 5.52
CA VAL A 524 -2.63 -2.82 5.50
C VAL A 524 -3.41 -2.93 6.82
N ILE A 525 -2.74 -2.82 7.97
CA ILE A 525 -3.37 -2.88 9.30
C ILE A 525 -4.45 -1.80 9.44
N ALA A 526 -4.20 -0.58 8.95
CA ALA A 526 -5.16 0.52 9.00
C ALA A 526 -6.43 0.24 8.16
N VAL A 527 -6.28 -0.40 7.00
CA VAL A 527 -7.36 -0.61 6.03
C VAL A 527 -8.13 -1.92 6.26
N ILE A 528 -7.52 -2.96 6.87
CA ILE A 528 -8.19 -4.25 7.09
C ILE A 528 -9.54 -4.02 7.78
N PRO A 529 -10.67 -4.38 7.13
CA PRO A 529 -11.99 -4.14 7.69
C PRO A 529 -12.14 -4.91 9.00
N VAL A 530 -13.00 -4.39 9.88
CA VAL A 530 -13.44 -5.14 11.06
C VAL A 530 -14.30 -6.29 10.55
N GLY A 531 -13.66 -7.41 10.24
CA GLY A 531 -14.36 -8.64 9.93
C GLY A 531 -15.26 -8.94 11.12
N ILE A 532 -16.57 -9.02 10.88
CA ILE A 532 -17.53 -9.46 11.87
C ILE A 532 -17.21 -10.93 12.11
N ALA A 533 -16.23 -11.19 12.98
CA ALA A 533 -15.98 -12.50 13.56
C ALA A 533 -17.12 -12.80 14.56
N VAL A 534 -18.37 -12.69 14.10
CA VAL A 534 -19.46 -13.41 14.72
C VAL A 534 -19.16 -14.86 14.35
N ARG A 535 -18.43 -15.51 15.25
CA ARG A 535 -18.37 -16.95 15.32
C ARG A 535 -19.83 -17.39 15.25
N ARG A 536 -20.25 -17.97 14.12
CA ARG A 536 -21.58 -18.59 14.05
C ARG A 536 -21.63 -19.53 15.25
N PRO A 537 -22.65 -19.43 16.12
CA PRO A 537 -22.81 -20.44 17.14
C PRO A 537 -22.75 -21.79 16.43
N PRO A 538 -22.03 -22.77 16.98
CA PRO A 538 -21.98 -24.11 16.40
C PRO A 538 -23.42 -24.51 16.11
N ALA A 539 -23.67 -24.99 14.88
CA ALA A 539 -24.99 -25.46 14.52
C ALA A 539 -25.45 -26.42 15.63
N PRO A 540 -26.66 -26.24 16.18
CA PRO A 540 -27.14 -27.14 17.22
C PRO A 540 -26.93 -28.56 16.70
N LEU A 541 -26.22 -29.37 17.49
CA LEU A 541 -26.00 -30.77 17.16
C LEU A 541 -27.38 -31.35 16.81
N PRO A 542 -27.51 -32.09 15.70
CA PRO A 542 -28.78 -32.71 15.36
C PRO A 542 -29.25 -33.46 16.60
N ARG A 543 -30.43 -33.12 17.11
CA ARG A 543 -31.05 -33.88 18.20
C ARG A 543 -31.06 -35.32 17.71
N GLN A 544 -30.33 -36.19 18.40
CA GLN A 544 -30.60 -37.62 18.30
C GLN A 544 -32.06 -37.76 18.74
N GLU A 545 -32.95 -37.96 17.78
CA GLU A 545 -34.27 -38.49 18.04
C GLU A 545 -34.01 -39.86 18.66
N VAL A 546 -34.17 -39.92 19.99
CA VAL A 546 -34.26 -41.18 20.70
C VAL A 546 -35.57 -41.80 20.22
N ALA A 547 -35.46 -42.73 19.26
CA ALA A 547 -36.57 -43.59 18.90
C ALA A 547 -36.96 -44.37 20.16
N ALA A 548 -38.16 -44.10 20.67
CA ALA A 548 -38.77 -44.81 21.77
C ALA A 548 -39.36 -46.14 21.31
#